data_AF-A0A3R9RYA1-F1
#
_entry.id   AF-A0A3R9RYA1-F1
#
_cell.length_a   1.000
_cell.length_b   1.000
_cell.length_c   1.000
_cell.angle_alpha   90.00
_cell.angle_beta   90.00
_cell.angle_gamma   90.00
#
_symmetry.space_group_name_H-M   'P 1'
#
loop_
_entity.id
_entity.type
_entity.pdbx_description
1 polymer ?
#
loop_
_entity_poly.entity_id
_entity_poly.type
_entity_poly.pdbx_seq_one_letter_code
_entity_poly.pdbx_strand_id
1 'polypeptide(L)'
;NGTLDGYTRTQPNFMAVPLVKTFLDKDSQPLQVKVTTPIIIYQGLADSTVPKVATDILISNATVVGTKINSYVTGNWDHGTAMSSNVDNIVGNVQSLLAAQ
;
A
#
# COMPACT_ATOMS: atom_id res chain seq x y z
N ASN A 1 -28.47 -5.47 27.57
CA ASN A 1 -27.13 -4.86 27.67
C ASN A 1 -26.08 -5.88 27.27
N GLY A 2 -25.47 -5.71 26.09
CA GLY A 2 -24.32 -6.51 25.68
C GLY A 2 -23.04 -5.86 26.21
N THR A 3 -22.27 -6.61 26.99
CA THR A 3 -20.91 -6.19 27.35
C THR A 3 -19.97 -6.48 26.18
N LEU A 4 -18.96 -5.61 26.00
CA LEU A 4 -17.88 -5.81 25.03
C LEU A 4 -16.70 -6.59 25.66
N ASP A 5 -16.87 -7.16 26.84
CA ASP A 5 -15.90 -8.05 27.46
C ASP A 5 -15.58 -9.22 26.50
N GLY A 6 -14.30 -9.39 26.19
CA GLY A 6 -13.81 -10.35 25.18
C GLY A 6 -13.61 -9.76 23.78
N TYR A 7 -14.19 -8.60 23.44
CA TYR A 7 -13.88 -7.86 22.21
C TYR A 7 -12.63 -7.02 22.43
N THR A 8 -11.47 -7.64 22.29
CA THR A 8 -10.16 -7.04 22.60
C THR A 8 -9.94 -5.68 21.92
N ARG A 9 -10.46 -5.46 20.70
CA ARG A 9 -10.29 -4.21 19.94
C ARG A 9 -10.94 -2.98 20.59
N THR A 10 -11.91 -3.16 21.47
CA THR A 10 -12.62 -2.05 22.15
C THR A 10 -12.08 -1.77 23.55
N GLN A 11 -11.07 -2.52 23.99
CA GLN A 11 -10.44 -2.35 25.28
C GLN A 11 -9.35 -1.26 25.23
N PRO A 12 -9.16 -0.48 26.31
CA PRO A 12 -8.03 0.45 26.43
C PRO A 12 -6.70 -0.27 26.17
N ASN A 13 -5.77 0.42 25.51
CA ASN A 13 -4.42 -0.10 25.20
C ASN A 13 -4.38 -1.35 24.29
N PHE A 14 -5.45 -1.69 23.57
CA PHE A 14 -5.44 -2.80 22.63
C PHE A 14 -4.27 -2.73 21.63
N MET A 15 -3.97 -1.54 21.11
CA MET A 15 -2.85 -1.33 20.17
C MET A 15 -1.47 -1.49 20.82
N ALA A 16 -1.37 -1.48 22.15
CA ALA A 16 -0.14 -1.71 22.90
C ALA A 16 0.10 -3.20 23.21
N VAL A 17 -0.89 -4.08 22.96
CA VAL A 17 -0.70 -5.53 23.08
C VAL A 17 0.44 -5.94 22.15
N PRO A 18 1.49 -6.64 22.61
CA PRO A 18 2.70 -6.87 21.83
C PRO A 18 2.46 -7.47 20.43
N LEU A 19 1.53 -8.42 20.32
CA LEU A 19 1.14 -9.03 19.04
C LEU A 19 0.46 -8.01 18.11
N VAL A 20 -0.47 -7.22 18.64
CA VAL A 20 -1.18 -6.19 17.87
C VAL A 20 -0.21 -5.11 17.41
N LYS A 21 0.67 -4.65 18.32
CA LYS A 21 1.71 -3.68 18.01
C LYS A 21 2.66 -4.19 16.93
N THR A 22 3.14 -5.43 17.05
CA THR A 22 4.02 -6.05 16.05
C THR A 22 3.33 -6.14 14.70
N PHE A 23 2.05 -6.53 14.68
CA PHE A 23 1.26 -6.56 13.46
C PHE A 23 1.15 -5.16 12.84
N LEU A 24 0.77 -4.13 13.59
CA LEU A 24 0.60 -2.77 13.07
C LEU A 24 1.91 -2.17 12.56
N ASP A 25 2.99 -2.31 13.33
CA ASP A 25 4.26 -1.66 13.02
C ASP A 25 5.06 -2.41 11.96
N LYS A 26 4.91 -3.74 11.91
CA LYS A 26 5.75 -4.60 11.08
C LYS A 26 4.94 -5.47 10.14
N ASP A 27 4.18 -6.42 10.67
CA ASP A 27 3.69 -7.54 9.85
C ASP A 27 2.56 -7.14 8.87
N SER A 28 1.86 -6.04 9.15
CA SER A 28 0.81 -5.49 8.29
C SER A 28 1.35 -4.57 7.19
N GLN A 29 2.61 -4.13 7.31
CA GLN A 29 3.20 -3.23 6.33
C GLN A 29 3.64 -4.03 5.09
N PRO A 30 3.18 -3.65 3.89
CA PRO A 30 3.57 -4.35 2.67
C PRO A 30 5.03 -4.03 2.28
N LEU A 31 5.59 -4.86 1.39
CA LEU A 31 6.90 -4.67 0.76
C LEU A 31 8.12 -4.54 1.72
N GLN A 32 8.05 -5.16 2.90
CA GLN A 32 9.18 -5.22 3.85
C GLN A 32 10.30 -6.20 3.47
N VAL A 33 10.08 -7.04 2.46
CA VAL A 33 11.07 -7.97 1.92
C VAL A 33 11.26 -7.71 0.43
N LYS A 34 12.44 -8.08 -0.10
CA LYS A 34 12.73 -7.89 -1.51
C LYS A 34 11.74 -8.66 -2.39
N VAL A 35 11.05 -7.93 -3.26
CA VAL A 35 10.25 -8.50 -4.35
C VAL A 35 11.02 -8.39 -5.65
N THR A 36 11.16 -9.50 -6.36
CA THR A 36 11.91 -9.58 -7.63
C THR A 36 11.03 -9.44 -8.86
N THR A 37 9.71 -9.61 -8.71
CA THR A 37 8.76 -9.33 -9.78
C THR A 37 8.62 -7.81 -9.99
N PRO A 38 8.41 -7.35 -11.23
CA PRO A 38 8.22 -5.93 -11.51
C PRO A 38 7.00 -5.37 -10.77
N ILE A 39 7.15 -4.20 -10.14
CA ILE A 39 6.07 -3.47 -9.46
C ILE A 39 5.87 -2.12 -10.15
N ILE A 40 4.61 -1.78 -10.41
CA ILE A 40 4.19 -0.47 -10.92
C ILE A 40 3.16 0.13 -9.96
N ILE A 41 3.37 1.36 -9.52
CA ILE A 41 2.46 2.09 -8.63
C ILE A 41 1.88 3.31 -9.36
N TYR A 42 0.56 3.46 -9.32
CA TYR A 42 -0.17 4.65 -9.76
C TYR A 42 -0.68 5.40 -8.53
N GLN A 43 -0.29 6.67 -8.37
CA GLN A 43 -0.70 7.50 -7.24
C GLN A 43 -1.13 8.89 -7.73
N GLY A 44 -2.32 9.32 -7.31
CA GLY A 44 -2.81 10.67 -7.51
C GLY A 44 -2.27 11.66 -6.48
N LEU A 45 -1.96 12.89 -6.91
CA LEU A 45 -1.54 13.97 -6.01
C LEU A 45 -2.70 14.56 -5.19
N ALA A 46 -3.94 14.40 -5.67
CA ALA A 46 -5.16 14.88 -5.01
C ALA A 46 -5.89 13.77 -4.24
N ASP A 47 -5.29 12.59 -4.08
CA ASP A 47 -5.87 11.49 -3.30
C ASP A 47 -5.83 11.83 -1.81
N SER A 48 -7.00 12.13 -1.25
CA SER A 48 -7.20 12.40 0.17
C SER A 48 -7.49 11.15 1.00
N THR A 49 -7.81 10.01 0.36
CA THR A 49 -8.05 8.73 1.04
C THR A 49 -6.73 8.02 1.32
N VAL A 50 -5.83 8.01 0.33
CA VAL A 50 -4.46 7.50 0.45
C VAL A 50 -3.49 8.62 0.04
N PRO A 51 -3.04 9.46 1.00
CA PRO A 51 -2.13 10.56 0.73
C PRO A 51 -0.82 10.07 0.11
N LYS A 52 -0.30 10.81 -0.88
CA LYS A 52 0.96 10.51 -1.59
C LYS A 52 2.11 10.16 -0.64
N VAL A 53 2.22 10.84 0.50
CA VAL A 53 3.29 10.61 1.49
C VAL A 53 3.31 9.16 2.01
N ALA A 54 2.15 8.51 2.15
CA ALA A 54 2.08 7.11 2.56
C ALA A 54 2.68 6.20 1.48
N THR A 55 2.37 6.48 0.21
CA THR A 55 2.94 5.77 -0.94
C THR A 55 4.44 6.04 -1.10
N ASP A 56 4.90 7.25 -0.81
CA ASP A 56 6.33 7.59 -0.81
C ASP A 56 7.09 6.80 0.26
N ILE A 57 6.53 6.67 1.47
CA ILE A 57 7.11 5.84 2.55
C ILE A 57 7.17 4.37 2.13
N LEU A 58 6.10 3.84 1.52
CA LEU A 58 6.08 2.49 0.99
C LEU A 58 7.20 2.26 -0.04
N ILE A 59 7.35 3.16 -1.01
CA ILE A 59 8.38 3.07 -2.04
C ILE A 59 9.78 3.16 -1.41
N SER A 60 9.99 4.10 -0.49
CA SER A 60 11.27 4.26 0.20
C SER A 60 11.67 2.99 0.96
N ASN A 61 10.76 2.43 1.77
CA ASN A 61 11.03 1.21 2.52
C ASN A 61 11.32 0.01 1.61
N ALA A 62 10.55 -0.14 0.52
CA ALA A 62 10.73 -1.24 -0.43
C ALA A 62 12.07 -1.13 -1.18
N THR A 63 12.47 0.09 -1.56
CA THR A 63 13.73 0.31 -2.28
C THR A 63 14.96 0.08 -1.39
N VAL A 64 14.87 0.34 -0.07
CA VAL A 64 15.92 0.00 0.91
C VAL A 64 16.20 -1.50 0.93
N VAL A 65 15.18 -2.35 0.81
CA VAL A 65 15.36 -3.81 0.74
C VAL A 65 15.65 -4.32 -0.69
N GLY A 66 15.87 -3.41 -1.64
CA GLY A 66 16.28 -3.73 -3.01
C GLY A 66 15.15 -4.13 -3.95
N THR A 67 13.89 -3.87 -3.59
CA THR A 67 12.75 -3.99 -4.50
C THR A 67 12.80 -2.86 -5.53
N LYS A 68 12.59 -3.21 -6.81
CA LYS A 68 12.52 -2.22 -7.90
C LYS A 68 11.06 -1.83 -8.15
N ILE A 69 10.76 -0.53 -8.10
CA ILE A 69 9.41 0.00 -8.31
C ILE A 69 9.46 1.08 -9.38
N ASN A 70 8.55 0.98 -10.35
CA ASN A 70 8.25 2.07 -11.28
C ASN A 70 7.03 2.83 -10.77
N SER A 71 7.17 4.13 -10.48
CA SER A 71 6.08 4.93 -9.92
C SER A 71 5.59 5.99 -10.90
N TYR A 72 4.28 6.03 -11.15
CA TYR A 72 3.59 7.07 -11.89
C TYR A 72 2.84 7.97 -10.89
N VAL A 73 3.49 9.07 -10.51
CA VAL A 73 3.00 10.02 -9.50
C VAL A 73 2.81 11.39 -10.12
N THR A 74 1.92 11.49 -11.11
CA THR A 74 1.98 12.61 -12.06
C THR A 74 0.63 13.27 -12.37
N GLY A 75 -0.50 12.69 -11.95
CA GLY A 75 -1.82 13.27 -12.16
C GLY A 75 -2.38 13.98 -10.92
N ASN A 76 -3.16 15.05 -11.14
CA ASN A 76 -4.06 15.62 -10.12
C ASN A 76 -5.29 14.72 -9.93
N TRP A 77 -5.06 13.42 -9.77
CA TRP A 77 -6.07 12.40 -9.57
C TRP A 77 -6.41 12.31 -8.08
N ASP A 78 -7.69 12.17 -7.79
CA ASP A 78 -8.19 11.69 -6.50
C ASP A 78 -8.13 10.16 -6.43
N HIS A 79 -8.60 9.59 -5.31
CA HIS A 79 -8.61 8.16 -5.08
C HIS A 79 -9.28 7.34 -6.19
N GLY A 80 -10.44 7.81 -6.68
CA GLY A 80 -11.22 7.10 -7.68
C GLY A 80 -10.61 7.23 -9.07
N THR A 81 -10.18 8.43 -9.42
CA THR A 81 -9.60 8.76 -10.73
C THR A 81 -8.22 8.19 -10.94
N ALA A 82 -7.43 7.99 -9.86
CA ALA A 82 -6.16 7.28 -9.95
C ALA A 82 -6.35 5.86 -10.54
N MET A 83 -7.44 5.18 -10.18
CA MET A 83 -7.82 3.89 -10.76
C MET A 83 -8.52 4.04 -12.12
N SER A 84 -9.62 4.79 -12.18
CA SER A 84 -10.48 4.80 -13.37
C SER A 84 -9.81 5.41 -14.60
N SER A 85 -8.90 6.38 -14.43
CA SER A 85 -8.15 6.99 -15.53
C SER A 85 -6.95 6.18 -16.01
N ASN A 86 -6.54 5.14 -15.26
CA ASN A 86 -5.36 4.35 -15.56
C ASN A 86 -5.65 2.87 -15.81
N VAL A 87 -6.92 2.45 -15.85
CA VAL A 87 -7.29 1.04 -16.02
C VAL A 87 -6.67 0.42 -17.29
N ASP A 88 -6.72 1.12 -18.41
CA ASP A 88 -6.13 0.64 -19.67
C ASP A 88 -4.61 0.54 -19.59
N ASN A 89 -3.95 1.53 -18.96
CA ASN A 89 -2.50 1.50 -18.71
C ASN A 89 -2.11 0.36 -17.78
N ILE A 90 -2.90 0.07 -16.75
CA ILE A 90 -2.67 -1.05 -15.83
C ILE A 90 -2.75 -2.37 -16.59
N VAL A 91 -3.81 -2.58 -17.39
CA VAL A 91 -3.98 -3.80 -18.19
C VAL A 91 -2.83 -3.95 -19.21
N GLY A 92 -2.51 -2.88 -19.93
CA GLY A 92 -1.42 -2.88 -20.92
C GLY A 92 -0.05 -3.17 -20.29
N ASN A 93 0.22 -2.61 -19.11
CA ASN A 93 1.43 -2.90 -18.36
C ASN A 93 1.51 -4.37 -17.95
N VAL A 94 0.42 -4.94 -17.41
CA VAL A 94 0.37 -6.36 -17.03
C VAL A 94 0.61 -7.24 -18.25
N GLN A 95 -0.07 -6.98 -19.38
CA GLN A 95 0.13 -7.72 -20.62
C GLN A 95 1.59 -7.67 -21.08
N SER A 96 2.20 -6.50 -21.06
CA SER A 96 3.61 -6.30 -21.47
C SER A 96 4.58 -7.05 -20.54
N LEU A 97 4.37 -6.99 -19.23
CA LEU A 97 5.21 -7.67 -18.25
C LEU A 97 5.05 -9.19 -18.31
N LEU A 98 3.83 -9.69 -18.55
CA LEU A 98 3.58 -11.11 -18.73
C LEU A 98 4.23 -11.64 -20.01
N ALA A 99 4.19 -10.89 -21.10
CA ALA A 99 4.81 -11.29 -22.37
C ALA A 99 6.35 -11.26 -22.34
N ALA A 100 6.95 -10.53 -21.40
CA ALA A 100 8.40 -10.41 -21.24
C ALA A 100 9.03 -11.50 -20.33
N GLN A 101 8.21 -12.38 -19.74
CA GLN A 101 8.64 -13.54 -18.94
C GLN A 101 8.85 -14.78 -19.81
#